data_AF-A0A1G2YQS7-F1
#
_entry.id   AF-A0A1G2YQS7-F1
#
_cell.length_a   1.000
_cell.length_b   1.000
_cell.length_c   1.000
_cell.angle_alpha   90.00
_cell.angle_beta   90.00
_cell.angle_gamma   90.00
#
_symmetry.space_group_name_H-M   'P 1'
#
loop_
_entity.id
_entity.type
_entity.pdbx_description
1 polymer ?
#
loop_
_entity_poly.entity_id
_entity_poly.type
_entity_poly.pdbx_seq_one_letter_code
_entity_poly.pdbx_strand_id
1 'polypeptide(L)'
;MMEKQFNIETEMNDLRNELENFQQEKERVRAIVGKIGGIPTFNTKLINILFIMVLVVSVIISIIGGEKIRSLMIEAAVIALSIKIIYMINCQMKVNHFKLWMLSSIEWRLNEIMKVVRTRENKQKVE
;
A
#
# COMPACT_ATOMS: atom_id res chain seq x y z
N MET A 1 -31.68 -28.03 28.57
CA MET A 1 -30.54 -28.30 27.65
C MET A 1 -30.75 -27.69 26.27
N MET A 2 -31.94 -27.80 25.67
CA MET A 2 -32.27 -27.26 24.33
C MET A 2 -32.16 -25.72 24.25
N GLU A 3 -32.60 -25.00 25.28
CA GLU A 3 -32.55 -23.53 25.35
C GLU A 3 -31.11 -22.96 25.40
N LYS A 4 -30.19 -23.68 26.05
CA LYS A 4 -28.78 -23.28 26.14
C LYS A 4 -28.04 -23.49 24.82
N GLN A 5 -28.38 -24.54 24.07
CA GLN A 5 -27.86 -24.79 22.72
C GLN A 5 -28.37 -23.73 21.74
N PHE A 6 -29.67 -23.38 21.80
CA PHE A 6 -30.26 -22.33 20.98
C PHE A 6 -29.63 -20.96 21.21
N ASN A 7 -29.33 -20.61 22.46
CA ASN A 7 -28.66 -19.35 22.79
C ASN A 7 -27.20 -19.31 22.28
N ILE A 8 -26.45 -20.40 22.43
CA ILE A 8 -25.06 -20.50 21.92
C ILE A 8 -25.04 -20.42 20.39
N GLU A 9 -26.00 -21.05 19.73
CA GLU A 9 -26.10 -21.04 18.26
C GLU A 9 -26.48 -19.65 17.73
N THR A 10 -27.34 -18.91 18.44
CA THR A 10 -27.68 -17.52 18.13
C THR A 10 -26.48 -16.60 18.31
N GLU A 11 -25.76 -16.71 19.44
CA GLU A 11 -24.54 -15.93 19.67
C GLU A 11 -23.47 -16.25 18.63
N MET A 12 -23.24 -17.53 18.31
CA MET A 12 -22.31 -17.93 17.25
C MET A 12 -22.67 -17.33 15.88
N ASN A 13 -23.97 -17.22 15.58
CA ASN A 13 -24.43 -16.63 14.34
C ASN A 13 -24.24 -15.10 14.31
N ASP A 14 -24.49 -14.43 15.43
CA ASP A 14 -24.24 -12.99 15.57
C ASP A 14 -22.74 -12.67 15.45
N LEU A 15 -21.87 -13.44 16.11
CA LEU A 15 -20.42 -13.28 15.99
C LEU A 15 -19.94 -13.50 14.54
N ARG A 16 -20.53 -14.45 13.79
CA ARG A 16 -20.20 -14.68 12.38
C ARG A 16 -20.61 -13.50 11.50
N ASN A 17 -21.80 -12.97 11.72
CA ASN A 17 -22.33 -11.83 10.98
C ASN A 17 -21.50 -10.56 11.24
N GLU A 18 -21.07 -10.37 12.49
CA GLU A 18 -20.15 -9.30 12.85
C GLU A 18 -18.79 -9.46 12.15
N LEU A 19 -18.24 -10.68 12.13
CA LEU A 19 -16.98 -10.99 11.43
C LEU A 19 -17.08 -10.71 9.93
N GLU A 20 -18.20 -11.03 9.29
CA GLU A 20 -18.43 -10.81 7.87
C GLU A 20 -18.52 -9.30 7.54
N ASN A 21 -19.19 -8.53 8.40
CA ASN A 21 -19.20 -7.07 8.31
C ASN A 21 -17.79 -6.47 8.48
N PHE A 22 -16.99 -6.98 9.43
CA PHE A 22 -15.59 -6.56 9.59
C PHE A 22 -14.73 -6.87 8.36
N GLN A 23 -14.93 -8.04 7.72
CA GLN A 23 -14.23 -8.39 6.50
C GLN A 23 -14.59 -7.42 5.36
N GLN A 24 -15.87 -7.08 5.19
CA GLN A 24 -16.30 -6.11 4.17
C GLN A 24 -15.73 -4.71 4.40
N GLU A 25 -15.73 -4.21 5.64
CA GLU A 25 -15.12 -2.92 5.95
C GLU A 25 -13.61 -2.94 5.70
N LYS A 26 -12.93 -4.03 6.06
CA LYS A 26 -11.50 -4.21 5.78
C LYS A 26 -11.21 -4.19 4.28
N GLU A 27 -12.05 -4.84 3.47
CA GLU A 27 -11.95 -4.85 2.01
C GLU A 27 -12.14 -3.44 1.43
N ARG A 28 -13.13 -2.68 1.94
CA ARG A 28 -13.37 -1.28 1.53
C ARG A 28 -12.20 -0.37 1.88
N VAL A 29 -11.68 -0.48 3.10
CA VAL A 29 -10.50 0.27 3.55
C VAL A 29 -9.31 -0.08 2.66
N ARG A 30 -9.07 -1.36 2.38
CA ARG A 30 -8.03 -1.81 1.44
C ARG A 30 -8.22 -1.24 0.04
N ALA A 31 -9.46 -1.19 -0.48
CA ALA A 31 -9.75 -0.64 -1.80
C ALA A 31 -9.48 0.87 -1.86
N ILE A 32 -9.83 1.63 -0.82
CA ILE A 32 -9.54 3.06 -0.69
C ILE A 32 -8.03 3.29 -0.61
N VAL A 33 -7.33 2.50 0.22
CA VAL A 33 -5.86 2.49 0.35
C VAL A 33 -5.20 2.17 -1.00
N GLY A 34 -5.72 1.18 -1.73
CA GLY A 34 -5.24 0.79 -3.05
C GLY A 34 -5.52 1.84 -4.13
N LYS A 35 -6.63 2.58 -4.02
CA LYS A 35 -6.96 3.69 -4.93
C LYS A 35 -6.05 4.90 -4.71
N ILE A 36 -5.66 5.19 -3.47
CA ILE A 36 -4.72 6.26 -3.11
C ILE A 36 -3.28 5.85 -3.43
N GLY A 37 -2.96 4.58 -3.23
CA GLY A 37 -1.65 3.98 -3.50
C GLY A 37 -1.33 3.79 -4.98
N GLY A 38 -2.34 3.90 -5.86
CA GLY A 38 -2.23 3.53 -7.26
C GLY A 38 -2.01 2.02 -7.41
N ILE A 39 -3.09 1.26 -7.56
CA ILE A 39 -2.98 -0.15 -7.96
C ILE A 39 -2.16 -0.23 -9.25
N PRO A 40 -1.08 -1.03 -9.29
CA PRO A 40 -0.31 -1.24 -10.51
C PRO A 40 -1.23 -1.91 -11.53
N THR A 41 -1.78 -1.08 -12.41
CA THR A 41 -2.67 -1.49 -13.49
C THR A 41 -1.85 -2.25 -14.53
N PHE A 42 -2.48 -3.13 -15.30
CA PHE A 42 -1.80 -3.88 -16.36
C PHE A 42 -0.99 -2.98 -17.30
N ASN A 43 -1.46 -1.75 -17.54
CA ASN A 43 -0.77 -0.74 -18.34
C ASN A 43 0.59 -0.31 -17.74
N THR A 44 0.73 -0.22 -16.42
CA THR A 44 2.00 0.16 -15.79
C THR A 44 3.04 -0.95 -15.88
N LYS A 45 2.60 -2.22 -15.79
CA LYS A 45 3.47 -3.39 -16.05
C LYS A 45 3.95 -3.40 -17.50
N LEU A 46 3.07 -3.11 -18.44
CA LEU A 46 3.38 -3.07 -19.88
C LEU A 46 4.38 -1.95 -20.21
N ILE A 47 4.19 -0.75 -19.63
CA ILE A 47 5.13 0.37 -19.73
C ILE A 47 6.49 0.03 -19.12
N ASN A 48 6.53 -0.73 -18.03
CA ASN A 48 7.79 -1.13 -17.42
C ASN A 48 8.56 -2.14 -18.29
N ILE A 49 7.86 -3.13 -18.84
CA ILE A 49 8.41 -4.11 -19.78
C ILE A 49 8.93 -3.42 -21.04
N LEU A 50 8.15 -2.49 -21.60
CA LEU A 50 8.57 -1.69 -22.76
C LEU A 50 9.83 -0.88 -22.45
N PHE A 51 9.91 -0.28 -21.27
CA PHE A 51 11.08 0.50 -20.86
C PHE A 51 12.35 -0.37 -20.75
N ILE A 52 12.24 -1.57 -20.18
CA ILE A 52 13.34 -2.53 -20.12
C ILE A 52 13.76 -2.95 -21.53
N MET A 53 12.81 -3.23 -22.42
CA MET A 53 13.09 -3.58 -23.81
C MET A 53 13.86 -2.46 -24.53
N VAL A 54 13.42 -1.20 -24.38
CA VAL A 54 14.10 -0.03 -24.95
C VAL A 54 15.54 0.10 -24.42
N LEU A 55 15.76 -0.09 -23.12
CA LEU A 55 17.11 -0.05 -22.54
C LEU A 55 18.00 -1.16 -23.10
N VAL A 56 17.50 -2.39 -23.17
CA VAL A 56 18.27 -3.53 -23.71
C VAL A 56 18.63 -3.29 -25.18
N VAL A 57 17.67 -2.83 -25.99
CA VAL A 57 17.92 -2.52 -27.41
C VAL A 57 18.92 -1.36 -27.56
N SER A 58 18.81 -0.33 -26.72
CA SER A 58 19.76 0.79 -26.71
C SER A 58 21.19 0.33 -26.42
N VAL A 59 21.36 -0.58 -25.45
CA VAL A 59 22.68 -1.16 -25.13
C VAL A 59 23.21 -2.03 -26.28
N ILE A 60 22.37 -2.86 -26.90
CA ILE A 60 22.77 -3.71 -28.03
C ILE A 60 23.24 -2.87 -29.22
N ILE A 61 22.48 -1.84 -29.59
CA ILE A 61 22.86 -0.93 -30.68
C ILE A 61 24.14 -0.16 -30.32
N SER A 62 24.34 0.19 -29.05
CA SER A 62 25.56 0.85 -28.58
C SER A 62 26.81 -0.04 -28.71
N ILE A 63 26.68 -1.36 -28.51
CA ILE A 63 27.77 -2.32 -28.72
C ILE A 63 28.14 -2.44 -30.21
N ILE A 64 27.15 -2.36 -31.10
CA ILE A 64 27.34 -2.56 -32.55
C ILE A 64 27.74 -1.26 -33.28
N GLY A 65 27.32 -0.09 -32.78
CA GLY A 65 27.33 1.20 -33.50
C GLY A 65 28.66 1.96 -33.62
N GLY A 66 29.79 1.40 -33.21
CA GLY A 66 31.10 2.09 -33.26
C GLY A 66 31.26 3.21 -32.22
N GLU A 67 32.49 3.73 -32.05
CA GLU A 67 32.89 4.51 -30.87
C GLU A 67 32.13 5.83 -30.67
N LYS A 68 31.82 6.56 -31.76
CA LYS A 68 31.12 7.86 -31.68
C LYS A 68 29.65 7.71 -31.28
N ILE A 69 28.95 6.71 -31.84
CA ILE A 69 27.53 6.48 -31.55
C ILE A 69 27.36 5.80 -30.19
N ARG A 70 28.33 4.97 -29.77
CA ARG A 70 28.35 4.30 -28.47
C ARG A 70 28.27 5.30 -27.30
N SER A 71 29.07 6.37 -27.33
CA SER A 71 29.09 7.35 -26.23
C SER A 71 27.76 8.10 -26.09
N LEU A 72 27.21 8.58 -27.22
CA LEU A 72 25.93 9.29 -27.24
C LEU A 72 24.75 8.40 -26.80
N MET A 73 24.74 7.14 -27.22
CA MET A 73 23.69 6.19 -26.84
C MET A 73 23.69 5.87 -25.34
N ILE A 74 24.88 5.71 -24.74
CA ILE A 74 25.00 5.43 -23.31
C ILE A 74 24.52 6.63 -22.49
N GLU A 75 24.90 7.85 -22.87
CA GLU A 75 24.42 9.07 -22.21
C GLU A 75 22.90 9.20 -22.31
N ALA A 76 22.32 8.96 -23.50
CA ALA A 76 20.88 8.99 -23.70
C ALA A 76 20.14 7.93 -22.85
N ALA A 77 20.70 6.71 -22.73
CA ALA A 77 20.15 5.65 -21.90
C ALA A 77 20.17 6.02 -20.40
N VAL A 78 21.26 6.62 -19.92
CA VAL A 78 21.39 7.08 -18.53
C VAL A 78 20.40 8.22 -18.21
N ILE A 79 20.20 9.16 -19.13
CA ILE A 79 19.21 10.23 -18.98
C ILE A 79 17.79 9.64 -18.91
N ALA A 80 17.45 8.73 -19.83
CA ALA A 80 16.14 8.06 -19.82
C ALA A 80 15.90 7.28 -18.52
N LEU A 81 16.92 6.56 -18.03
CA LEU A 81 16.87 5.85 -16.75
C LEU A 81 16.62 6.81 -15.58
N SER A 82 17.32 7.94 -15.56
CA SER A 82 17.19 8.96 -14.51
C SER A 82 15.77 9.53 -14.47
N ILE A 83 15.21 9.88 -15.63
CA ILE A 83 13.82 10.36 -15.73
C ILE A 83 12.83 9.31 -15.22
N LYS A 84 13.04 8.03 -15.56
CA LYS A 84 12.19 6.94 -15.08
C LYS A 84 12.24 6.77 -13.56
N ILE A 85 13.42 6.88 -12.96
CA ILE A 85 13.60 6.83 -11.50
C ILE A 85 12.86 7.98 -10.84
N ILE A 86 13.00 9.21 -11.35
CA ILE A 86 12.27 10.39 -10.84
C ILE A 86 10.76 10.18 -10.93
N TYR A 87 10.27 9.67 -12.07
CA TYR A 87 8.86 9.36 -12.26
C TYR A 87 8.35 8.32 -11.24
N MET A 88 9.14 7.26 -11.02
CA MET A 88 8.81 6.21 -10.06
C MET A 88 8.76 6.76 -8.63
N ILE A 89 9.73 7.58 -8.22
CA ILE A 89 9.76 8.21 -6.90
C ILE A 89 8.54 9.12 -6.70
N ASN A 90 8.20 9.94 -7.70
CA ASN A 90 7.04 10.81 -7.64
C ASN A 90 5.72 10.03 -7.52
N CYS A 91 5.63 8.88 -8.18
CA CYS A 91 4.49 7.97 -8.04
C CYS A 91 4.41 7.37 -6.62
N GLN A 92 5.55 7.01 -6.02
CA GLN A 92 5.62 6.45 -4.67
C GLN A 92 5.35 7.47 -3.56
N MET A 93 5.62 8.78 -3.76
CA MET A 93 5.39 9.83 -2.75
C MET A 93 3.94 9.86 -2.22
N LYS A 94 2.94 9.70 -3.10
CA LYS A 94 1.52 9.72 -2.72
C LYS A 94 1.18 8.57 -1.77
N VAL A 95 1.71 7.38 -2.06
CA VAL A 95 1.54 6.18 -1.23
C VAL A 95 2.21 6.38 0.12
N ASN A 96 3.41 6.95 0.13
CA ASN A 96 4.18 7.14 1.35
C ASN A 96 3.53 8.16 2.29
N HIS A 97 3.05 9.28 1.73
CA HIS A 97 2.28 10.28 2.48
C HIS A 97 1.01 9.66 3.09
N PHE A 98 0.32 8.81 2.32
CA PHE A 98 -0.87 8.14 2.81
C PHE A 98 -0.57 7.11 3.92
N LYS A 99 0.53 6.34 3.80
CA LYS A 99 0.99 5.44 4.88
C LYS A 99 1.28 6.22 6.17
N LEU A 100 1.93 7.37 6.06
CA LEU A 100 2.23 8.27 7.18
C LEU A 100 0.95 8.81 7.83
N TRP A 101 0.02 9.31 7.02
CA TRP A 101 -1.26 9.83 7.48
C TRP A 101 -2.10 8.78 8.22
N MET A 102 -2.11 7.56 7.71
CA MET A 102 -2.78 6.43 8.35
C MET A 102 -2.13 6.07 9.69
N LEU A 103 -0.80 5.99 9.74
CA LEU A 103 -0.06 5.69 10.96
C LEU A 103 -0.35 6.73 12.05
N SER A 104 -0.31 8.03 11.70
CA SER A 104 -0.63 9.11 12.63
C SER A 104 -2.08 9.07 13.12
N SER A 105 -3.02 8.67 12.25
CA SER A 105 -4.43 8.52 12.65
C SER A 105 -4.62 7.37 13.65
N ILE A 106 -3.92 6.25 13.44
CA ILE A 106 -3.94 5.10 14.36
C ILE A 106 -3.27 5.46 15.68
N GLU A 107 -2.11 6.13 15.64
CA GLU A 107 -1.38 6.57 16.83
C GLU A 107 -2.24 7.49 17.70
N TRP A 108 -2.92 8.46 17.10
CA TRP A 108 -3.82 9.36 17.81
C TRP A 108 -5.00 8.61 18.46
N ARG A 109 -5.67 7.72 17.72
CA ARG A 109 -6.75 6.86 18.24
C ARG A 109 -6.29 5.96 19.38
N LEU A 110 -5.12 5.34 19.24
CA LEU A 110 -4.54 4.47 20.28
C LEU A 110 -4.26 5.25 21.57
N ASN A 111 -3.73 6.47 21.42
CA ASN A 111 -3.45 7.35 22.56
C ASN A 111 -4.73 7.78 23.29
N GLU A 112 -5.83 8.07 22.59
CA GLU A 112 -7.13 8.34 23.23
C GLU A 112 -7.64 7.14 24.02
N ILE A 113 -7.60 5.94 23.42
CA ILE A 113 -8.02 4.71 24.10
C ILE A 113 -7.18 4.50 25.36
N MET A 114 -5.85 4.66 25.26
CA MET A 114 -4.95 4.52 26.41
C MET A 114 -5.28 5.52 27.52
N LYS A 115 -5.65 6.76 27.18
CA LYS A 115 -6.09 7.78 28.15
C LYS A 115 -7.40 7.39 28.85
N VAL A 116 -8.37 6.84 28.11
CA VAL A 116 -9.63 6.33 28.68
C VAL A 116 -9.37 5.15 29.62
N VAL A 117 -8.55 4.19 29.20
CA VAL A 117 -8.17 3.02 30.03
C VAL A 117 -7.53 3.49 31.35
N ARG A 118 -6.53 4.36 31.27
CA ARG A 118 -5.83 4.89 32.46
C ARG A 118 -6.76 5.67 33.40
N THR A 119 -7.74 6.39 32.85
CA THR A 119 -8.75 7.12 33.64
C THR A 119 -9.67 6.14 34.40
N ARG A 120 -10.02 5.01 33.78
CA ARG A 120 -10.82 3.96 34.43
C ARG A 120 -10.03 3.22 35.51
N GLU A 121 -8.77 2.87 35.24
CA GLU A 121 -7.88 2.24 36.23
C GLU A 121 -7.67 3.12 37.47
N ASN A 122 -7.49 4.44 37.29
CA ASN A 122 -7.33 5.36 38.42
C ASN A 122 -8.63 5.54 39.22
N LYS A 123 -9.81 5.46 38.60
CA LYS A 123 -11.08 5.50 39.35
C LYS A 123 -11.28 4.23 40.20
N GLN A 124 -10.91 3.06 39.67
CA GLN A 124 -10.99 1.79 40.41
C GLN A 124 -9.99 1.66 41.57
N LYS A 125 -8.94 2.49 41.62
CA LYS A 125 -7.98 2.51 42.74
C LYS A 125 -8.35 3.50 43.85
N VAL A 126 -9.33 4.36 43.62
CA VAL A 126 -9.77 5.42 44.55
C VAL A 126 -11.06 5.03 45.29
N GLU A 127 -11.78 4.03 44.79
CA GLU A 127 -12.84 3.29 45.51
C GLU A 127 -12.27 2.08 46.26
#